data_AF-A0A3B0ZEH3-F1
#
_entry.id   AF-A0A3B0ZEH3-F1
#
_cell.length_a   1.000
_cell.length_b   1.000
_cell.length_c   1.000
_cell.angle_alpha   90.00
_cell.angle_beta   90.00
_cell.angle_gamma   90.00
#
_symmetry.space_group_name_H-M   'P 1'
#
loop_
_entity.id
_entity.type
_entity.pdbx_description
1 polymer ?
#
loop_
_entity_poly.entity_id
_entity_poly.type
_entity_poly.pdbx_seq_one_letter_code
_entity_poly.pdbx_strand_id
1 'polypeptide(L)'
;MESLPTLVRYKKGDIEVDVYHGRQSYEIGAGITISGNRYSISEIIRLNDPAIAKNFRYAMATTPEGVATALETLSMLMKRFGGAALKGDPEFIAALEQQRQQWSEDYALEVLAEQLRPKANEAFHRKEYSMAADLYSRILKCLSSAERKRLDFAIKHSKTLQP
;
A
#
# COMPACT_ATOMS: atom_id res chain seq x y z
N MET A 1 -7.04 11.90 -33.00
CA MET A 1 -6.58 10.69 -32.29
C MET A 1 -7.22 10.70 -30.90
N GLU A 2 -8.16 9.80 -30.63
CA GLU A 2 -8.75 9.66 -29.30
C GLU A 2 -7.75 8.97 -28.34
N SER A 3 -7.47 9.61 -27.21
CA SER A 3 -6.33 9.35 -26.31
C SER A 3 -6.69 8.60 -25.02
N LEU A 4 -7.93 8.15 -24.85
CA LEU A 4 -8.41 7.62 -23.57
C LEU A 4 -8.32 6.09 -23.48
N PRO A 5 -8.01 5.52 -22.29
CA PRO A 5 -8.06 4.08 -22.07
C PRO A 5 -9.43 3.51 -22.42
N THR A 6 -9.49 2.24 -22.83
CA THR A 6 -10.78 1.55 -22.96
C THR A 6 -11.32 1.36 -21.56
N LEU A 7 -12.42 2.04 -21.25
CA LEU A 7 -13.01 2.10 -19.91
C LEU A 7 -14.51 1.82 -20.02
N VAL A 8 -14.95 0.79 -19.31
CA VAL A 8 -16.37 0.44 -19.19
C VAL A 8 -16.79 0.75 -17.75
N ARG A 9 -17.89 1.48 -17.59
CA ARG A 9 -18.44 1.82 -16.27
C ARG A 9 -19.86 1.32 -16.13
N TYR A 10 -20.14 0.70 -14.99
CA TYR A 10 -21.47 0.30 -14.56
C TYR A 10 -21.82 1.07 -13.29
N LYS A 11 -23.01 1.64 -13.20
CA LYS A 11 -23.42 2.44 -12.04
C LYS A 11 -24.79 2.01 -11.53
N LYS A 12 -24.91 1.89 -10.21
CA LYS A 12 -26.18 1.68 -9.50
C LYS A 12 -26.16 2.47 -8.19
N GLY A 13 -26.98 3.52 -8.11
CA GLY A 13 -26.96 4.43 -6.96
C GLY A 13 -25.58 5.07 -6.79
N ASP A 14 -25.04 4.98 -5.57
CA ASP A 14 -23.72 5.53 -5.19
C ASP A 14 -22.55 4.57 -5.45
N ILE A 15 -22.82 3.41 -6.05
CA ILE A 15 -21.83 2.40 -6.39
C ILE A 15 -21.58 2.44 -7.89
N GLU A 16 -20.32 2.60 -8.26
CA GLU A 16 -19.84 2.47 -9.64
C GLU A 16 -18.77 1.39 -9.71
N VAL A 17 -18.80 0.58 -10.77
CA VAL A 17 -17.77 -0.40 -11.09
C VAL A 17 -17.15 0.01 -12.41
N ASP A 18 -15.84 0.16 -12.43
CA ASP A 18 -15.09 0.41 -13.65
C ASP A 18 -14.22 -0.79 -14.01
N VAL A 19 -14.14 -1.08 -15.31
CA VAL A 19 -13.21 -2.06 -15.90
C VAL A 19 -12.40 -1.33 -16.95
N TYR A 20 -11.08 -1.45 -16.88
CA TYR A 20 -10.18 -0.74 -17.79
C TYR A 20 -9.17 -1.68 -18.45
N HIS A 21 -8.75 -1.29 -19.65
CA HIS A 21 -7.56 -1.81 -20.33
C HIS A 21 -6.58 -0.66 -20.58
N GLY A 22 -5.45 -0.69 -19.88
CA GLY A 22 -4.43 0.35 -19.94
C GLY A 22 -3.69 0.33 -21.27
N ARG A 23 -3.62 1.45 -22.00
CA ARG A 23 -2.97 1.46 -23.32
C ARG A 23 -1.46 1.23 -23.29
N GLN A 24 -0.77 1.75 -22.28
CA GLN A 24 0.69 1.64 -22.18
C GLN A 24 1.13 0.39 -21.42
N SER A 25 0.44 0.06 -20.32
CA SER A 25 0.77 -1.11 -19.52
C SER A 25 0.12 -2.39 -20.04
N TYR A 26 -0.88 -2.28 -20.93
CA TYR A 26 -1.75 -3.38 -21.36
C TYR A 26 -2.48 -4.07 -20.21
N GLU A 27 -2.48 -3.48 -19.02
CA GLU A 27 -3.09 -4.04 -17.82
C GLU A 27 -4.59 -3.99 -17.91
N ILE A 28 -5.20 -5.08 -17.45
CA ILE A 28 -6.65 -5.22 -17.33
C ILE A 28 -6.98 -5.26 -15.85
N GLY A 29 -7.79 -4.31 -15.41
CA GLY A 29 -8.15 -4.15 -14.01
C GLY A 29 -9.58 -3.68 -13.82
N ALA A 30 -10.02 -3.72 -12.56
CA ALA A 30 -11.30 -3.18 -12.15
C ALA A 30 -11.17 -2.39 -10.85
N GLY A 31 -12.13 -1.50 -10.63
CA GLY A 31 -12.33 -0.79 -9.38
C GLY A 31 -13.80 -0.68 -9.03
N ILE A 32 -14.05 -0.43 -7.74
CA ILE A 32 -15.37 -0.09 -7.22
C ILE A 32 -15.27 1.29 -6.59
N THR A 33 -16.06 2.24 -7.07
CA THR A 33 -16.22 3.56 -6.47
C THR A 33 -17.45 3.54 -5.57
N ILE A 34 -17.26 3.90 -4.30
CA ILE A 34 -18.33 4.01 -3.30
C ILE A 34 -18.24 5.41 -2.71
N SER A 35 -19.32 6.19 -2.81
CA SER A 35 -19.38 7.55 -2.27
C SER A 35 -18.22 8.46 -2.73
N GLY A 36 -17.77 8.28 -3.98
CA GLY A 36 -16.68 9.04 -4.59
C GLY A 36 -15.27 8.48 -4.37
N ASN A 37 -15.09 7.51 -3.48
CA ASN A 37 -13.80 6.86 -3.24
C ASN A 37 -13.68 5.59 -4.08
N ARG A 38 -12.71 5.55 -4.98
CA ARG A 38 -12.43 4.39 -5.84
C ARG A 38 -11.46 3.43 -5.19
N TYR A 39 -11.84 2.16 -5.04
CA TYR A 39 -11.00 1.06 -4.54
C TYR A 39 -10.69 0.08 -5.66
N SER A 40 -9.40 -0.20 -5.89
CA SER A 40 -8.98 -1.20 -6.87
C SER A 40 -9.32 -2.63 -6.43
N ILE A 41 -9.49 -3.54 -7.39
CA ILE A 41 -9.65 -4.96 -7.08
C ILE A 41 -8.46 -5.50 -6.26
N SER A 42 -7.24 -4.98 -6.45
CA SER A 42 -6.10 -5.37 -5.62
C SER A 42 -6.22 -4.97 -4.14
N GLU A 43 -6.80 -3.80 -3.85
CA GLU A 43 -7.07 -3.37 -2.47
C GLU A 43 -8.14 -4.25 -1.83
N ILE A 44 -9.19 -4.56 -2.60
CA ILE A 44 -10.31 -5.41 -2.16
C ILE A 44 -9.86 -6.84 -1.89
N ILE A 45 -9.08 -7.44 -2.81
CA ILE A 45 -8.51 -8.78 -2.61
C ILE A 45 -7.67 -8.79 -1.34
N ARG A 46 -6.85 -7.77 -1.11
CA ARG A 46 -5.94 -7.75 0.02
C ARG A 46 -6.63 -7.68 1.36
N LEU A 47 -7.70 -6.89 1.45
CA LEU A 47 -8.48 -6.82 2.69
C LEU A 47 -9.12 -8.18 3.01
N ASN A 48 -9.58 -8.92 2.00
CA ASN A 48 -10.21 -10.23 2.17
C ASN A 48 -9.20 -11.37 2.39
N ASP A 49 -8.11 -11.35 1.64
CA ASP A 49 -7.10 -12.42 1.59
C ASP A 49 -5.71 -11.84 1.28
N PRO A 50 -4.95 -11.46 2.33
CA PRO A 50 -3.61 -10.93 2.18
C PRO A 50 -2.63 -11.90 1.51
N ALA A 51 -2.84 -13.21 1.66
CA ALA A 51 -1.98 -14.24 1.07
C ALA A 51 -2.15 -14.29 -0.45
N ILE A 52 -3.39 -14.24 -0.95
CA ILE A 52 -3.66 -14.13 -2.39
C ILE A 52 -3.16 -12.80 -2.93
N ALA A 53 -3.41 -11.69 -2.23
CA ALA A 53 -2.97 -10.36 -2.69
C ALA A 53 -1.46 -10.23 -2.86
N LYS A 54 -0.65 -10.95 -2.07
CA LYS A 54 0.82 -10.96 -2.23
C LYS A 54 1.25 -11.45 -3.61
N ASN A 55 0.54 -12.45 -4.14
CA ASN A 55 0.84 -13.07 -5.43
C ASN A 55 0.00 -12.50 -6.58
N PHE A 56 -1.00 -11.67 -6.27
CA PHE A 56 -1.85 -11.05 -7.28
C PHE A 56 -1.03 -10.13 -8.20
N ARG A 57 -1.24 -10.27 -9.50
CA ARG A 57 -0.73 -9.38 -10.55
C ARG A 57 -1.86 -9.10 -11.52
N TYR A 58 -1.93 -7.87 -12.02
CA TYR A 58 -2.84 -7.54 -13.09
C TYR A 58 -2.47 -8.33 -14.34
N ALA A 59 -3.48 -8.87 -15.03
CA ALA A 59 -3.26 -9.49 -16.32
C ALA A 59 -2.88 -8.41 -17.32
N MET A 60 -1.91 -8.70 -18.19
CA MET A 60 -1.53 -7.84 -19.31
C MET A 60 -1.87 -8.56 -20.61
N ALA A 61 -2.60 -7.90 -21.51
CA ALA A 61 -2.96 -8.50 -22.80
C ALA A 61 -2.94 -7.48 -23.93
N THR A 62 -2.39 -7.89 -25.07
CA THR A 62 -2.31 -7.11 -26.31
C THR A 62 -3.21 -7.65 -27.43
N THR A 63 -3.81 -8.83 -27.23
CA THR A 63 -4.70 -9.49 -28.18
C THR A 63 -6.14 -9.57 -27.65
N PRO A 64 -7.17 -9.56 -28.52
CA PRO A 64 -8.56 -9.73 -28.10
C PRO A 64 -8.81 -11.00 -27.27
N GLU A 65 -8.18 -12.12 -27.62
CA GLU A 65 -8.33 -13.40 -26.90
C GLU A 65 -7.71 -13.35 -25.51
N GLY A 66 -6.56 -12.67 -25.38
CA GLY A 66 -5.92 -12.41 -24.09
C GLY A 66 -6.78 -11.49 -23.22
N VAL A 67 -7.42 -10.48 -23.82
CA VAL A 67 -8.36 -9.60 -23.12
C VAL A 67 -9.56 -10.40 -22.60
N ALA A 68 -10.15 -11.26 -23.42
CA ALA A 68 -11.28 -12.11 -23.00
C ALA A 68 -10.90 -13.00 -21.80
N THR A 69 -9.76 -13.68 -21.88
CA THR A 69 -9.25 -14.55 -20.80
C THR A 69 -8.97 -13.77 -19.51
N ALA A 70 -8.40 -12.58 -19.63
CA ALA A 70 -8.16 -11.69 -18.49
C ALA A 70 -9.47 -11.20 -17.87
N LEU A 71 -10.48 -10.87 -18.68
CA LEU A 71 -11.81 -10.46 -18.19
C LEU A 71 -12.54 -11.59 -17.48
N GLU A 72 -12.41 -12.84 -17.92
CA GLU A 72 -12.94 -14.00 -17.20
C GLU A 72 -12.30 -14.12 -15.80
N THR A 73 -10.97 -14.00 -15.74
CA THR A 73 -10.23 -14.02 -14.47
C THR A 73 -10.66 -12.88 -13.56
N LEU A 74 -10.74 -11.66 -14.09
CA LEU A 74 -11.17 -10.47 -13.36
C LEU A 74 -12.61 -10.62 -12.86
N SER A 75 -13.51 -11.18 -13.67
CA SER A 75 -14.89 -11.49 -13.29
C SER A 75 -14.95 -12.47 -12.11
N MET A 76 -14.14 -13.54 -12.13
CA MET A 76 -14.04 -14.47 -11.00
C MET A 76 -13.57 -13.77 -9.71
N LEU A 77 -12.56 -12.91 -9.81
CA LEU A 77 -12.04 -12.15 -8.66
C LEU A 77 -13.08 -11.17 -8.12
N MET A 78 -13.75 -10.42 -8.99
CA MET A 78 -14.81 -9.48 -8.62
C MET A 78 -15.98 -10.20 -7.93
N LYS A 79 -16.40 -11.36 -8.43
CA LYS A 79 -17.44 -12.18 -7.79
C LYS A 79 -17.00 -12.71 -6.44
N ARG A 80 -15.74 -13.14 -6.31
CA ARG A 80 -15.20 -13.73 -5.08
C ARG A 80 -14.99 -12.70 -3.97
N PHE A 81 -14.46 -11.53 -4.30
CA PHE A 81 -13.99 -10.55 -3.30
C PHE A 81 -14.80 -9.25 -3.28
N GLY A 82 -15.46 -8.89 -4.38
CA GLY A 82 -16.18 -7.62 -4.51
C GLY A 82 -17.54 -7.57 -3.83
N GLY A 83 -18.06 -8.70 -3.31
CA GLY A 83 -19.44 -8.80 -2.82
C GLY A 83 -19.81 -7.80 -1.73
N ALA A 84 -18.94 -7.59 -0.73
CA ALA A 84 -19.18 -6.63 0.36
C ALA A 84 -19.14 -5.18 -0.15
N ALA A 85 -18.14 -4.84 -0.96
CA ALA A 85 -18.02 -3.53 -1.59
C ALA A 85 -19.22 -3.19 -2.51
N LEU A 86 -19.69 -4.15 -3.32
CA LEU A 86 -20.83 -3.98 -4.21
C LEU A 86 -22.18 -3.85 -3.48
N LYS A 87 -22.25 -4.28 -2.22
CA LYS A 87 -23.41 -4.06 -1.34
C LYS A 87 -23.34 -2.74 -0.59
N GLY A 88 -22.21 -2.03 -0.65
CA GLY A 88 -21.98 -0.82 0.12
C GLY A 88 -21.89 -1.12 1.63
N ASP A 89 -21.35 -2.28 2.01
CA ASP A 89 -21.20 -2.68 3.42
C ASP A 89 -20.33 -1.66 4.19
N PRO A 90 -20.91 -0.92 5.17
CA PRO A 90 -20.19 0.13 5.88
C PRO A 90 -18.96 -0.37 6.65
N GLU A 91 -19.01 -1.58 7.22
CA GLU A 91 -17.88 -2.15 7.97
C GLU A 91 -16.73 -2.48 7.02
N PHE A 92 -17.06 -3.05 5.86
CA PHE A 92 -16.07 -3.35 4.83
C PHE A 92 -15.41 -2.09 4.26
N ILE A 93 -16.21 -1.03 4.05
CA ILE A 93 -15.71 0.26 3.58
C ILE A 93 -14.79 0.90 4.63
N ALA A 94 -15.20 0.89 5.90
CA ALA A 94 -14.37 1.41 6.99
C ALA A 94 -13.02 0.68 7.09
N ALA A 95 -13.02 -0.65 6.90
CA ALA A 95 -11.81 -1.46 6.90
C ALA A 95 -10.89 -1.16 5.69
N LEU A 96 -11.46 -0.86 4.50
CA LEU A 96 -10.68 -0.41 3.35
C LEU A 96 -10.00 0.94 3.61
N GLU A 97 -10.70 1.89 4.23
CA GLU A 97 -10.12 3.20 4.57
C GLU A 97 -9.05 3.08 5.66
N GLN A 98 -9.26 2.23 6.66
CA GLN A 98 -8.23 1.93 7.67
C GLN A 98 -6.99 1.32 7.03
N GLN A 99 -7.15 0.38 6.09
CA GLN A 99 -6.03 -0.21 5.35
C GLN A 99 -5.23 0.87 4.60
N ARG A 100 -5.91 1.82 3.95
CA ARG A 100 -5.24 2.94 3.25
C ARG A 100 -4.48 3.84 4.19
N GLN A 101 -5.10 4.19 5.31
CA GLN A 101 -4.46 5.03 6.31
C GLN A 101 -3.20 4.36 6.85
N GLN A 102 -3.29 3.08 7.22
CA GLN A 102 -2.13 2.32 7.71
C GLN A 102 -0.99 2.32 6.68
N TRP A 103 -1.29 2.13 5.40
CA TRP A 103 -0.28 2.17 4.35
C TRP A 103 0.33 3.54 4.13
N SER A 104 -0.47 4.59 4.21
CA SER A 104 0.05 5.94 4.13
C SER A 104 1.02 6.23 5.27
N GLU A 105 0.69 5.76 6.48
CA GLU A 105 1.56 5.87 7.66
C GLU A 105 2.83 5.03 7.54
N ASP A 106 2.71 3.77 7.09
CA ASP A 106 3.84 2.86 6.89
C ASP A 106 4.80 3.41 5.84
N TYR A 107 4.29 3.89 4.70
CA TYR A 107 5.10 4.51 3.66
C TYR A 107 5.79 5.79 4.15
N ALA A 108 5.06 6.66 4.85
CA ALA A 108 5.65 7.88 5.42
C ALA A 108 6.78 7.54 6.40
N LEU A 109 6.61 6.46 7.18
CA LEU A 109 7.63 5.99 8.11
C LEU A 109 8.83 5.37 7.40
N GLU A 110 8.63 4.63 6.31
CA GLU A 110 9.71 4.10 5.47
C GLU A 110 10.55 5.23 4.87
N VAL A 111 9.91 6.25 4.27
CA VAL A 111 10.58 7.43 3.73
C VAL A 111 11.36 8.18 4.82
N LEU A 112 10.75 8.34 6.01
CA LEU A 112 11.44 8.94 7.15
C LEU A 112 12.65 8.09 7.57
N ALA A 113 12.52 6.77 7.61
CA ALA A 113 13.61 5.86 7.94
C ALA A 113 14.77 5.94 6.94
N GLU A 114 14.50 6.03 5.65
CA GLU A 114 15.52 6.23 4.62
C GLU A 114 16.31 7.53 4.84
N GLN A 115 15.64 8.60 5.27
CA GLN A 115 16.29 9.89 5.53
C GLN A 115 17.06 9.94 6.85
N LEU A 116 16.53 9.35 7.92
CA LEU A 116 17.10 9.45 9.26
C LEU A 116 18.16 8.39 9.55
N ARG A 117 18.04 7.18 9.00
CA ARG A 117 18.99 6.08 9.21
C ARG A 117 20.44 6.44 8.92
N PRO A 118 20.81 7.04 7.77
CA PRO A 118 22.20 7.42 7.52
C PRO A 118 22.71 8.44 8.55
N LYS A 119 21.89 9.43 8.92
CA LYS A 119 22.24 10.45 9.93
C LYS A 119 22.42 9.84 11.32
N ALA A 120 21.54 8.91 11.71
CA ALA A 120 21.62 8.20 12.97
C ALA A 120 22.90 7.34 13.05
N ASN A 121 23.22 6.63 11.97
CA ASN A 121 24.46 5.85 11.86
C ASN A 121 25.69 6.75 11.98
N GLU A 122 25.72 7.88 11.27
CA GLU A 122 26.83 8.83 11.32
C GLU A 122 27.02 9.43 12.72
N ALA A 123 25.94 9.91 13.36
CA ALA A 123 25.97 10.40 14.73
C ALA A 123 26.49 9.32 15.71
N PHE A 124 26.04 8.08 15.55
CA PHE A 124 26.51 6.96 16.36
C PHE A 124 28.01 6.71 16.18
N HIS A 125 28.51 6.74 14.94
CA HIS A 125 29.94 6.60 14.63
C HIS A 125 30.78 7.75 15.20
N ARG A 126 30.25 8.97 15.23
CA ARG A 126 30.88 10.14 15.86
C ARG A 126 30.76 10.19 17.39
N LYS A 127 30.14 9.18 18.00
CA LYS A 127 29.85 9.12 19.46
C LYS A 127 28.90 10.23 19.94
N GLU A 128 28.15 10.84 19.04
CA GLU A 128 27.09 11.80 19.36
C GLU A 128 25.83 11.05 19.82
N TYR A 129 25.94 10.34 20.95
CA TYR A 129 24.95 9.35 21.37
C TYR A 129 23.58 9.95 21.66
N SER A 130 23.49 11.21 22.10
CA SER A 130 22.20 11.89 22.27
C SER A 130 21.49 12.09 20.94
N MET A 131 22.22 12.54 19.91
CA MET A 131 21.68 12.75 18.56
C MET A 131 21.32 11.40 17.91
N ALA A 132 22.17 10.39 18.05
CA ALA A 132 21.90 9.05 17.56
C ALA A 132 20.64 8.44 18.21
N ALA A 133 20.47 8.62 19.53
CA ALA A 133 19.30 8.13 20.25
C ALA A 133 17.99 8.81 19.77
N ASP A 134 18.00 10.13 19.59
CA ASP A 134 16.84 10.87 19.06
C ASP A 134 16.46 10.39 17.65
N LEU A 135 17.43 10.34 16.74
CA LEU A 135 17.20 9.95 15.35
C LEU A 135 16.70 8.51 15.21
N TYR A 136 17.27 7.55 15.93
CA TYR A 136 16.78 6.16 15.92
C TYR A 136 15.40 6.01 16.58
N SER A 137 15.10 6.78 17.64
CA SER A 137 13.80 6.70 18.32
C SER A 137 12.64 7.11 17.41
N ARG A 138 12.87 8.10 16.54
CA ARG A 138 11.86 8.57 15.56
C ARG A 138 11.47 7.53 14.52
N ILE A 139 12.30 6.50 14.31
CA ILE A 139 12.07 5.42 13.35
C ILE A 139 12.05 4.04 14.04
N LEU A 140 11.69 4.00 15.34
CA LEU A 140 11.73 2.82 16.19
C LEU A 140 11.03 1.59 15.60
N LYS A 141 9.89 1.78 14.94
CA LYS A 141 9.12 0.66 14.35
C LYS A 141 9.85 0.00 13.15
N CYS A 142 10.76 0.72 12.49
CA CYS A 142 11.50 0.26 11.31
C CYS A 142 12.96 -0.16 11.61
N LEU A 143 13.37 -0.18 12.88
CA LEU A 143 14.73 -0.56 13.24
C LEU A 143 14.92 -2.08 13.12
N SER A 144 16.00 -2.45 12.44
CA SER A 144 16.59 -3.79 12.49
C SER A 144 17.07 -4.14 13.90
N SER A 145 17.35 -5.43 14.14
CA SER A 145 17.89 -5.89 15.41
C SER A 145 19.24 -5.23 15.76
N ALA A 146 20.08 -4.95 14.77
CA ALA A 146 21.36 -4.27 14.95
C ALA A 146 21.15 -2.78 15.33
N GLU A 147 20.23 -2.09 14.66
CA GLU A 147 19.94 -0.69 14.95
C GLU A 147 19.29 -0.51 16.33
N ARG A 148 18.44 -1.44 16.77
CA ARG A 148 17.89 -1.44 18.14
C ARG A 148 19.00 -1.54 19.18
N LYS A 149 19.99 -2.41 18.98
CA LYS A 149 21.16 -2.48 19.87
C LYS A 149 21.96 -1.18 19.90
N ARG A 150 22.09 -0.50 18.75
CA ARG A 150 22.74 0.82 18.68
C ARG A 150 21.93 1.89 19.42
N LEU A 151 20.60 1.89 19.28
CA LEU A 151 19.72 2.78 20.03
C LEU A 151 19.86 2.54 21.55
N ASP A 152 19.81 1.30 22.01
CA ASP A 152 19.97 0.96 23.43
C ASP A 152 21.33 1.43 23.97
N PHE A 153 22.39 1.23 23.18
CA PHE A 153 23.72 1.72 23.51
C PHE A 153 23.75 3.25 23.59
N ALA A 154 23.19 3.93 22.59
CA ALA A 154 23.16 5.39 22.52
C ALA A 154 22.36 6.00 23.69
N ILE A 155 21.22 5.42 24.07
CA ILE A 155 20.42 5.84 25.24
C ILE A 155 21.23 5.69 26.53
N LYS A 156 21.97 4.59 26.69
CA LYS A 156 22.79 4.36 27.89
C LYS A 156 23.93 5.37 28.00
N HIS A 157 24.56 5.72 26.88
CA HIS A 157 25.76 6.58 26.85
C HIS A 157 25.45 8.06 26.65
N SER A 158 24.22 8.44 26.30
CA SER A 158 23.78 9.84 26.29
C SER A 158 23.59 10.39 27.70
N LYS A 159 23.24 9.55 28.67
CA LYS A 159 23.07 9.92 30.10
C LYS A 159 24.39 10.09 30.85
N THR A 160 25.49 9.54 30.33
CA THR A 160 26.82 9.56 30.97
C THR A 160 27.68 10.75 30.54
N LEU A 161 27.19 11.58 29.62
CA LEU A 161 27.87 12.73 29.02
C LEU A 161 27.30 14.08 29.51
N GLN A 162 26.84 14.15 30.76
CA GLN A 162 26.66 15.43 31.46
C GLN A 162 27.86 15.64 32.39
N PRO A 163 28.62 16.75 32.25
CA PRO A 163 29.74 17.07 33.13
C PRO A 163 29.32 17.34 34.58
#